data_AF-A0A7J3E2V4-F1
#
_entry.id   AF-A0A7J3E2V4-F1
#
_cell.length_a   1.000
_cell.length_b   1.000
_cell.length_c   1.000
_cell.angle_alpha   90.00
_cell.angle_beta   90.00
_cell.angle_gamma   90.00
#
_symmetry.space_group_name_H-M   'P 1'
#
loop_
_entity.id
_entity.type
_entity.pdbx_description
1 polymer ?
#
loop_
_entity_poly.entity_id
_entity_poly.type
_entity_poly.pdbx_seq_one_letter_code
_entity_poly.pdbx_strand_id
1 'polypeptide(L)'
;LVGKKALGKGIQEAILDSGLYPSTKGSRIYAVVKGAIDAGLKVPVSEEVLPSEERIYGKHIVSYKEKFKNLPGEFEKIRQKILSG
;
A
#
# COMPACT_ATOMS: atom_id res chain seq x y z
N LEU A 1 -8.63 1.97 16.12
CA LEU A 1 -8.76 1.99 14.64
C LEU A 1 -10.11 2.58 14.25
N VAL A 2 -10.21 3.27 13.11
CA VAL A 2 -11.38 4.08 12.74
C VAL A 2 -12.65 3.24 12.54
N GLY A 3 -12.57 2.11 11.82
CA GLY A 3 -13.72 1.23 11.59
C GLY A 3 -14.36 0.72 12.90
N LYS A 4 -13.55 0.16 13.81
CA LYS A 4 -14.03 -0.28 15.13
C LYS A 4 -14.61 0.87 15.97
N LYS A 5 -14.01 2.07 15.90
CA LYS A 5 -14.52 3.26 16.62
C LYS A 5 -15.87 3.73 16.05
N ALA A 6 -16.05 3.68 14.73
CA ALA A 6 -17.29 4.04 14.06
C ALA A 6 -18.42 3.07 14.45
N LEU A 7 -18.16 1.77 14.38
CA LEU A 7 -19.11 0.74 14.80
C LEU A 7 -19.49 0.85 16.28
N GLY A 8 -18.53 1.14 17.16
CA GLY A 8 -18.79 1.39 18.58
C GLY A 8 -19.68 2.62 18.85
N LYS A 9 -19.83 3.51 17.86
CA LYS A 9 -20.76 4.66 17.87
C LYS A 9 -22.05 4.40 17.10
N GLY A 10 -22.29 3.17 16.64
CA GLY A 10 -23.48 2.79 15.87
C GLY A 10 -23.44 3.20 14.39
N ILE A 11 -22.30 3.68 13.88
CA ILE A 11 -22.14 4.06 12.47
C ILE A 11 -21.85 2.80 11.66
N GLN A 12 -22.74 2.46 10.72
CA GLN A 12 -22.68 1.21 9.95
C GLN A 12 -22.09 1.40 8.55
N GLU A 13 -22.17 2.61 8.00
CA GLU A 13 -21.75 2.93 6.65
C GLU A 13 -21.02 4.27 6.57
N ALA A 14 -20.15 4.42 5.57
CA ALA A 14 -19.45 5.66 5.29
C ALA A 14 -19.11 5.77 3.79
N ILE A 15 -18.97 7.00 3.30
CA ILE A 15 -18.44 7.31 1.97
C ILE A 15 -16.99 7.79 2.13
N LEU A 16 -16.11 7.33 1.24
CA LEU A 16 -14.74 7.82 1.19
C LEU A 16 -14.71 9.26 0.69
N ASP A 17 -14.20 10.17 1.52
CA ASP A 17 -13.73 11.48 1.11
C ASP A 17 -12.19 11.45 1.10
N SER A 18 -11.59 11.56 -0.10
CA SER A 18 -10.14 11.62 -0.28
C SER A 18 -9.61 13.05 -0.40
N GLY A 19 -10.47 14.08 -0.31
CA GLY A 19 -10.09 15.47 -0.55
C GLY A 19 -9.35 15.63 -1.89
N LEU A 20 -8.17 16.26 -1.84
CA LEU A 20 -7.32 16.51 -3.00
C LEU A 20 -6.36 15.35 -3.34
N TYR A 21 -6.39 14.25 -2.58
CA TYR A 21 -5.52 13.13 -2.86
C TYR A 21 -5.96 12.40 -4.14
N PRO A 22 -5.02 12.02 -5.02
CA PRO A 22 -5.34 11.33 -6.24
C PRO A 22 -5.88 9.92 -5.97
N SER A 23 -6.86 9.51 -6.77
CA SER A 23 -7.40 8.16 -6.80
C SER A 23 -6.40 7.20 -7.45
N THR A 24 -5.40 6.76 -6.66
CA THR A 24 -4.36 5.84 -7.10
C THR A 24 -4.63 4.44 -6.55
N LYS A 25 -4.76 3.45 -7.43
CA LYS A 25 -4.91 2.03 -7.07
C LYS A 25 -3.83 1.56 -6.10
N GLY A 26 -4.23 0.85 -5.05
CA GLY A 26 -3.32 0.30 -4.03
C GLY A 26 -2.60 1.37 -3.18
N SER A 27 -3.11 2.60 -3.17
CA SER A 27 -2.59 3.68 -2.33
C SER A 27 -2.84 3.43 -0.84
N ARG A 28 -2.20 4.25 -0.01
CA ARG A 28 -2.39 4.23 1.45
C ARG A 28 -3.83 4.56 1.85
N ILE A 29 -4.53 5.40 1.08
CA ILE A 29 -5.94 5.74 1.34
C ILE A 29 -6.80 4.49 1.17
N TYR A 30 -6.62 3.75 0.07
CA TYR A 30 -7.35 2.50 -0.12
C TYR A 30 -6.96 1.40 0.86
N ALA A 31 -5.74 1.41 1.40
CA ALA A 31 -5.36 0.54 2.52
C ALA A 31 -6.16 0.86 3.81
N VAL A 32 -6.42 2.15 4.09
CA VAL A 32 -7.27 2.57 5.21
C VAL A 32 -8.72 2.12 5.00
N VAL A 33 -9.24 2.29 3.77
CA VAL A 33 -10.59 1.83 3.40
C VAL A 33 -10.71 0.31 3.61
N LYS A 34 -9.77 -0.48 3.09
CA LYS A 34 -9.72 -1.93 3.30
C LYS A 34 -9.76 -2.29 4.79
N GLY A 35 -8.94 -1.64 5.61
CA GLY A 35 -8.95 -1.87 7.06
C GLY A 35 -10.26 -1.45 7.77
N ALA A 36 -11.00 -0.48 7.23
CA ALA A 36 -12.33 -0.13 7.73
C ALA A 36 -13.38 -1.18 7.35
N ILE A 37 -13.33 -1.68 6.12
CA ILE A 37 -14.19 -2.76 5.61
C ILE A 37 -13.95 -4.05 6.39
N ASP A 38 -12.69 -4.44 6.60
CA ASP A 38 -12.32 -5.63 7.37
C ASP A 38 -12.75 -5.53 8.84
N ALA A 39 -12.90 -4.31 9.37
CA ALA A 39 -13.47 -4.09 10.70
C ALA A 39 -15.00 -4.23 10.74
N GLY A 40 -15.68 -4.31 9.59
CA GLY A 40 -17.14 -4.45 9.45
C GLY A 40 -17.88 -3.18 9.01
N LEU A 41 -17.18 -2.06 8.74
CA LEU A 41 -17.82 -0.84 8.27
C LEU A 41 -18.13 -0.95 6.76
N LYS A 42 -19.37 -0.65 6.36
CA LYS A 42 -19.75 -0.67 4.94
C LYS A 42 -19.22 0.59 4.24
N VAL A 43 -18.34 0.41 3.26
CA VAL A 43 -17.82 1.51 2.44
C VAL A 43 -17.91 1.09 0.98
N PRO A 44 -18.70 1.78 0.13
CA PRO A 44 -18.77 1.44 -1.29
C PRO A 44 -17.44 1.77 -1.97
N VAL A 45 -16.81 0.74 -2.54
CA VAL A 45 -15.52 0.86 -3.23
C VAL A 45 -15.41 -0.27 -4.26
N SER A 46 -14.71 -0.03 -5.38
CA SER A 46 -14.35 -1.10 -6.29
C SER A 46 -13.22 -1.95 -5.67
N GLU A 47 -13.37 -3.28 -5.64
CA GLU A 47 -12.34 -4.15 -5.05
C GLU A 47 -10.99 -4.03 -5.79
N GLU A 48 -11.02 -3.68 -7.07
CA GLU A 48 -9.82 -3.57 -7.91
C GLU A 48 -8.90 -2.39 -7.55
N VAL A 49 -9.41 -1.38 -6.83
CA VAL A 49 -8.62 -0.24 -6.36
C VAL A 49 -7.94 -0.51 -5.02
N LEU A 50 -8.40 -1.54 -4.29
CA LEU A 50 -7.82 -1.95 -3.03
C LEU A 50 -6.42 -2.54 -3.23
N PRO A 51 -5.49 -2.32 -2.30
CA PRO A 51 -4.18 -2.96 -2.35
C PRO A 51 -4.32 -4.48 -2.22
N SER A 52 -3.45 -5.24 -2.91
CA SER A 52 -3.38 -6.68 -2.71
C SER A 52 -2.95 -7.01 -1.27
N GLU A 53 -3.37 -8.18 -0.78
CA GLU A 53 -2.95 -8.71 0.52
C GLU A 53 -1.42 -8.69 0.68
N GLU A 54 -0.69 -9.11 -0.35
CA GLU A 54 0.78 -9.10 -0.36
C GLU A 54 1.38 -7.71 -0.11
N ARG A 55 0.73 -6.67 -0.65
CA ARG A 55 1.14 -5.29 -0.43
C ARG A 55 0.82 -4.85 1.00
N ILE A 56 -0.36 -5.22 1.52
CA ILE A 56 -0.78 -4.96 2.90
C ILE A 56 0.19 -5.61 3.90
N TYR A 57 0.61 -6.85 3.67
CA TYR A 57 1.62 -7.56 4.46
C TYR A 57 3.05 -7.03 4.26
N GLY A 58 3.26 -6.03 3.41
CA GLY A 58 4.58 -5.43 3.20
C GLY A 58 5.56 -6.28 2.40
N LYS A 59 5.11 -7.33 1.70
CA LYS A 59 6.00 -8.21 0.92
C LYS A 59 6.83 -7.45 -0.12
N HIS A 60 6.25 -6.41 -0.74
CA HIS A 60 6.94 -5.52 -1.67
C HIS A 60 8.13 -4.78 -1.03
N ILE A 61 8.07 -4.46 0.27
CA ILE A 61 9.18 -3.82 1.00
C ILE A 61 10.29 -4.83 1.26
N VAL A 62 9.92 -6.06 1.66
CA VAL A 62 10.88 -7.16 1.87
C VAL A 62 11.61 -7.48 0.57
N SER A 63 10.86 -7.69 -0.53
CA SER A 63 11.42 -7.96 -1.85
C SER A 63 12.34 -6.84 -2.35
N TYR A 64 11.97 -5.58 -2.10
CA TYR A 64 12.85 -4.44 -2.42
C TYR A 64 14.17 -4.52 -1.67
N LYS A 65 14.14 -4.76 -0.36
CA LYS A 65 15.36 -4.91 0.46
C LYS A 65 16.25 -6.07 -0.03
N GLU A 66 15.64 -7.20 -0.39
CA GLU A 66 16.38 -8.37 -0.91
C GLU A 66 17.03 -8.09 -2.26
N LYS A 67 16.30 -7.45 -3.18
CA LYS A 67 16.80 -7.07 -4.50
C LYS A 67 18.03 -6.16 -4.41
N PHE A 68 18.05 -5.23 -3.46
CA PHE A 68 19.13 -4.25 -3.32
C PHE A 68 20.15 -4.59 -2.24
N LYS A 69 20.15 -5.83 -1.72
CA LYS A 69 21.08 -6.28 -0.69
C LYS A 69 22.55 -6.12 -1.10
N ASN A 70 22.86 -6.23 -2.39
CA ASN A 70 24.21 -6.12 -2.94
C ASN A 70 24.39 -4.90 -3.86
N LEU A 71 23.58 -3.85 -3.68
CA LEU A 71 23.62 -2.66 -4.53
C LEU A 71 25.03 -2.05 -4.69
N PRO A 72 25.89 -1.95 -3.64
CA PRO A 72 27.25 -1.43 -3.81
C PRO A 72 28.11 -2.29 -4.75
N GLY A 73 28.01 -3.62 -4.65
CA GLY A 73 28.77 -4.54 -5.50
C GLY A 73 28.30 -4.54 -6.96
N GLU A 74 27.00 -4.37 -7.20
CA GLU A 74 26.46 -4.21 -8.55
C GLU A 74 26.85 -2.86 -9.18
N PHE A 75 26.85 -1.79 -8.37
CA PHE A 75 27.29 -0.47 -8.81
C PHE A 75 28.74 -0.48 -9.28
N GLU A 76 29.66 -1.07 -8.52
CA GLU A 76 31.08 -1.15 -8.94
C GLU A 76 31.26 -1.96 -10.24
N LYS A 77 30.51 -3.04 -10.44
CA LYS A 77 30.55 -3.82 -11.69
C LYS A 77 30.10 -3.00 -12.90
N ILE A 78 29.03 -2.21 -12.75
CA ILE A 78 28.52 -1.34 -13.81
C ILE A 78 29.54 -0.22 -14.09
N ARG A 79 30.08 0.40 -13.03
CA ARG A 79 31.11 1.44 -13.14
C ARG A 79 32.35 0.94 -13.88
N GLN A 80 32.87 -0.24 -13.53
CA GLN A 80 34.01 -0.83 -14.23
C GLN A 80 33.72 -1.06 -15.71
N LYS A 81 32.54 -1.60 -16.06
CA LYS A 81 32.14 -1.80 -17.47
C LYS A 81 32.08 -0.49 -18.27
N ILE A 82 31.56 0.59 -17.69
CA ILE A 82 31.49 1.90 -18.34
C ILE A 82 32.89 2.50 -18.54
N LEU A 83 33.79 2.33 -17.56
CA LEU A 83 35.16 2.85 -17.62
C LEU A 83 36.10 2.02 -18.53
N SER A 84 35.77 0.75 -18.79
CA SER A 84 36.54 -0.14 -19.67
C SER A 84 36.08 -0.12 -21.13
N GLY A 85 34.99 0.58 -21.44
CA GLY A 85 34.40 0.69 -22.77
C GLY A 85 34.77 1.98 -23.48
#